data_AF-A0A931ZW89-F1
#
_entry.id   AF-A0A931ZW89-F1
#
_cell.length_a   1.000
_cell.length_b   1.000
_cell.length_c   1.000
_cell.angle_alpha   90.00
_cell.angle_beta   90.00
_cell.angle_gamma   90.00
#
_symmetry.space_group_name_H-M   'P 1'
#
loop_
_entity.id
_entity.type
_entity.pdbx_description
1 polymer ?
#
loop_
_entity_poly.entity_id
_entity_poly.type
_entity_poly.pdbx_seq_one_letter_code
_entity_poly.pdbx_strand_id
1 'polypeptide(L)'
;EIVRRLHGLGLEVTDLDVRAAAGTGAVGRPHVARATVALAVARDVQDAFDRYLATGRPAYVPKRLPPLAVVVELVRSAGGVTSAAHLHERADPQSLEKLRRAGVDAVEVVHPAHDAQARRRIEQHARRAGLLLSGGSDWHGESRVDQNRAGLGAVTVPAAWEEALRAVHQARMAGTEVGR
;
A
#
# COMPACT_ATOMS: atom_id res chain seq x y z
N GLU A 1 3.66 -4.59 -21.18
CA GLU A 1 2.19 -4.52 -21.39
C GLU A 1 1.64 -3.10 -21.28
N ILE A 2 1.81 -2.38 -20.15
CA ILE A 2 1.34 -0.97 -20.04
C ILE A 2 1.97 -0.10 -21.15
N VAL A 3 3.30 -0.15 -21.31
CA VAL A 3 4.04 0.52 -22.40
C VAL A 3 3.46 0.18 -23.78
N ARG A 4 3.24 -1.10 -24.05
CA ARG A 4 2.61 -1.56 -25.31
C ARG A 4 1.23 -0.94 -25.54
N ARG A 5 0.42 -0.77 -24.49
CA ARG A 5 -0.89 -0.10 -24.58
C ARG A 5 -0.75 1.40 -24.81
N LEU A 6 0.21 2.06 -24.18
CA LEU A 6 0.51 3.48 -24.42
C LEU A 6 0.95 3.69 -25.88
N HIS A 7 1.82 2.84 -26.42
CA HIS A 7 2.19 2.86 -27.83
C HIS A 7 0.98 2.70 -28.76
N GLY A 8 0.04 1.83 -28.42
CA GLY A 8 -1.22 1.68 -29.16
C GLY A 8 -2.11 2.92 -29.17
N LEU A 9 -1.85 3.90 -28.29
CA LEU A 9 -2.52 5.21 -28.25
C LEU A 9 -1.71 6.29 -28.98
N GLY A 10 -0.61 5.93 -29.65
CA GLY A 10 0.31 6.88 -30.28
C GLY A 10 1.22 7.61 -29.29
N LEU A 11 1.40 7.09 -28.09
CA LEU A 11 2.26 7.67 -27.06
C LEU A 11 3.61 6.94 -27.07
N GLU A 12 4.66 7.64 -27.47
CA GLU A 12 6.02 7.11 -27.52
C GLU A 12 6.64 7.07 -26.11
N VAL A 13 6.43 5.97 -25.39
CA VAL A 13 6.92 5.76 -24.02
C VAL A 13 7.56 4.39 -23.92
N THR A 14 8.88 4.30 -23.82
CA THR A 14 9.60 3.02 -23.88
C THR A 14 9.77 2.36 -22.50
N ASP A 15 10.10 1.07 -22.50
CA ASP A 15 10.49 0.37 -21.28
C ASP A 15 11.77 0.95 -20.65
N LEU A 16 12.65 1.57 -21.45
CA LEU A 16 13.86 2.25 -20.96
C LEU A 16 13.49 3.50 -20.17
N ASP A 17 12.54 4.30 -20.65
CA ASP A 17 12.06 5.50 -19.95
C ASP A 17 11.47 5.16 -18.58
N VAL A 18 10.67 4.08 -18.54
CA VAL A 18 10.07 3.59 -17.29
C VAL A 18 11.13 3.07 -16.33
N ARG A 19 12.16 2.37 -16.82
CA ARG A 19 13.27 1.87 -15.99
C ARG A 19 14.13 3.01 -15.45
N ALA A 20 14.42 4.02 -16.26
CA ALA A 20 15.12 5.22 -15.81
C ALA A 20 14.35 5.91 -14.67
N ALA A 21 13.02 6.01 -14.78
CA ALA A 21 12.17 6.55 -13.73
C ALA A 21 12.06 5.68 -12.45
N ALA A 22 12.33 4.38 -12.56
CA ALA A 22 12.30 3.44 -11.42
C ALA A 22 13.64 3.31 -10.69
N GLY A 23 14.76 3.66 -11.34
CA GLY A 23 16.10 3.43 -10.82
C GLY A 23 16.34 1.94 -10.53
N THR A 24 16.73 1.62 -9.29
CA THR A 24 16.93 0.23 -8.83
C THR A 24 15.67 -0.40 -8.22
N GLY A 25 14.56 0.34 -8.15
CA GLY A 25 13.33 -0.10 -7.50
C GLY A 25 12.46 -1.02 -8.37
N ALA A 26 11.43 -1.59 -7.74
CA ALA A 26 10.44 -2.40 -8.44
C ALA A 26 9.55 -1.54 -9.36
N VAL A 27 9.54 -1.85 -10.66
CA VAL A 27 8.74 -1.11 -11.65
C VAL A 27 7.23 -1.21 -11.36
N GLY A 28 6.52 -0.12 -11.56
CA GLY A 28 5.10 0.01 -11.25
C GLY A 28 4.46 1.20 -11.95
N ARG A 29 3.14 1.35 -11.84
CA ARG A 29 2.39 2.45 -12.47
C ARG A 29 2.92 3.85 -12.11
N PRO A 30 3.38 4.14 -10.86
CA PRO A 30 3.98 5.43 -10.56
C PRO A 30 5.22 5.75 -11.41
N HIS A 31 6.03 4.74 -11.76
CA HIS A 31 7.20 4.92 -12.62
C HIS A 31 6.79 5.20 -14.07
N VAL A 32 5.73 4.55 -14.56
CA VAL A 32 5.14 4.87 -15.86
C VAL A 32 4.60 6.31 -15.88
N ALA A 33 3.90 6.72 -14.81
CA ALA A 33 3.40 8.09 -14.67
C ALA A 33 4.55 9.12 -14.72
N ARG A 34 5.63 8.89 -13.94
CA ARG A 34 6.83 9.74 -13.96
C ARG A 34 7.48 9.80 -15.33
N ALA A 35 7.59 8.66 -16.04
CA ALA A 35 8.10 8.63 -17.41
C ALA A 35 7.21 9.44 -18.38
N THR A 36 5.88 9.31 -18.30
CA THR A 36 4.95 10.09 -19.14
C THR A 36 5.03 11.60 -18.85
N VAL A 37 5.32 12.00 -17.62
CA VAL A 37 5.52 13.42 -17.26
C VAL A 37 6.85 13.93 -17.82
N ALA A 38 7.94 13.15 -17.67
CA ALA A 38 9.25 13.51 -18.20
C ALA A 38 9.26 13.67 -19.73
N LEU A 39 8.43 12.90 -20.43
CA LEU A 39 8.24 12.96 -21.88
C LEU A 39 7.18 13.99 -22.32
N ALA A 40 6.65 14.81 -21.40
CA ALA A 40 5.59 15.79 -21.65
C ALA A 40 4.29 15.20 -22.24
N VAL A 41 4.05 13.90 -22.07
CA VAL A 41 2.80 13.21 -22.44
C VAL A 41 1.67 13.53 -21.45
N ALA A 42 2.02 13.63 -20.17
CA ALA A 42 1.12 14.01 -19.08
C ALA A 42 1.63 15.27 -18.37
N ARG A 43 0.71 16.08 -17.86
CA ARG A 43 1.06 17.34 -17.17
C ARG A 43 1.73 17.10 -15.82
N ASP A 44 1.22 16.12 -15.08
CA ASP A 44 1.74 15.67 -13.79
C ASP A 44 1.35 14.20 -13.57
N VAL A 45 1.76 13.64 -12.42
CA VAL A 45 1.49 12.23 -12.09
C VAL A 45 -0.01 11.96 -12.03
N GLN A 46 -0.81 12.90 -11.51
CA GLN A 46 -2.25 12.74 -11.37
C GLN A 46 -2.92 12.70 -12.76
N ASP A 47 -2.54 13.61 -13.66
CA ASP A 47 -2.99 13.64 -15.06
C ASP A 47 -2.68 12.32 -15.79
N ALA A 48 -1.51 11.74 -15.54
CA ALA A 48 -1.14 10.43 -16.10
C ALA A 48 -2.05 9.30 -15.60
N PHE A 49 -2.40 9.29 -14.31
CA PHE A 49 -3.36 8.33 -13.75
C PHE A 49 -4.75 8.54 -14.31
N ASP A 50 -5.24 9.78 -14.35
CA ASP A 50 -6.58 10.11 -14.80
C ASP A 50 -6.80 9.82 -16.28
N ARG A 51 -5.78 9.98 -17.11
CA ARG A 51 -5.90 9.74 -18.56
C ARG A 51 -5.62 8.28 -18.93
N TYR A 52 -4.64 7.64 -18.29
CA TYR A 52 -4.06 6.40 -18.83
C TYR A 52 -3.96 5.23 -17.85
N LEU A 53 -3.64 5.47 -16.57
CA LEU A 53 -3.11 4.41 -15.69
C LEU A 53 -4.07 3.96 -14.57
N ALA A 54 -5.09 4.76 -14.23
CA ALA A 54 -6.08 4.39 -13.23
C ALA A 54 -6.96 3.21 -13.69
N THR A 55 -7.63 2.54 -12.75
CA THR A 55 -8.51 1.42 -13.08
C THR A 55 -9.55 1.84 -14.12
N GLY A 56 -9.70 1.04 -15.18
CA GLY A 56 -10.62 1.34 -16.28
C GLY A 56 -10.06 2.30 -17.35
N ARG A 57 -8.83 2.83 -17.18
CA ARG A 57 -8.19 3.67 -18.19
C ARG A 57 -7.50 2.85 -19.29
N PRO A 58 -7.25 3.45 -20.47
CA PRO A 58 -6.81 2.71 -21.66
C PRO A 58 -5.53 1.87 -21.49
N ALA A 59 -4.57 2.34 -20.67
CA ALA A 59 -3.33 1.64 -20.42
C ALA A 59 -3.33 0.83 -19.10
N TYR A 60 -4.47 0.74 -18.42
CA TYR A 60 -4.59 -0.03 -17.18
C TYR A 60 -4.42 -1.53 -17.42
N VAL A 61 -3.52 -2.13 -16.64
CA VAL A 61 -3.31 -3.58 -16.62
C VAL A 61 -3.46 -4.04 -15.17
N PRO A 62 -4.38 -4.97 -14.86
CA PRO A 62 -4.53 -5.48 -13.50
C PRO A 62 -3.26 -6.24 -13.08
N LYS A 63 -2.80 -5.96 -11.86
CA LYS A 63 -1.67 -6.69 -11.27
C LYS A 63 -2.15 -8.08 -10.85
N ARG A 64 -1.48 -9.13 -11.31
CA ARG A 64 -1.67 -10.47 -10.76
C ARG A 64 -1.03 -10.51 -9.38
N LEU A 65 -1.85 -10.76 -8.37
CA LEU A 65 -1.44 -10.84 -6.97
C LEU A 65 -1.52 -12.30 -6.50
N PRO A 66 -0.58 -12.75 -5.65
CA PRO A 66 -0.69 -14.04 -4.99
C PRO A 66 -1.93 -14.07 -4.05
N PRO A 67 -2.48 -15.25 -3.75
CA PRO A 67 -3.53 -15.40 -2.75
C PRO A 67 -3.09 -14.85 -1.39
N LEU A 68 -4.01 -14.26 -0.63
CA LEU A 68 -3.71 -13.65 0.68
C LEU A 68 -3.01 -14.64 1.63
N ALA A 69 -3.47 -15.89 1.69
CA ALA A 69 -2.87 -16.91 2.54
C ALA A 69 -1.39 -17.17 2.21
N VAL A 70 -1.01 -17.12 0.92
CA VAL A 70 0.38 -17.28 0.49
C VAL A 70 1.23 -16.10 0.94
N VAL A 71 0.71 -14.87 0.87
CA VAL A 71 1.41 -13.68 1.34
C VAL A 71 1.61 -13.72 2.86
N VAL A 72 0.56 -14.08 3.60
CA VAL A 72 0.63 -14.18 5.07
C VAL A 72 1.67 -15.20 5.48
N GLU A 73 1.64 -16.40 4.89
CA GLU A 73 2.60 -17.45 5.22
C GLU A 73 4.03 -17.05 4.85
N LEU A 74 4.23 -16.41 3.69
CA LEU A 74 5.54 -15.93 3.28
C LEU A 74 6.12 -14.94 4.30
N VAL A 75 5.34 -13.93 4.69
CA VAL A 75 5.79 -12.93 5.68
C VAL A 75 6.04 -13.58 7.05
N ARG A 76 5.14 -14.46 7.50
CA ARG A 76 5.27 -15.16 8.78
C ARG A 76 6.49 -16.08 8.83
N SER A 77 6.77 -16.82 7.75
CA SER A 77 7.93 -17.71 7.65
C SER A 77 9.26 -16.96 7.72
N ALA A 78 9.28 -15.69 7.32
CA ALA A 78 10.42 -14.79 7.47
C ALA A 78 10.45 -14.08 8.84
N GLY A 79 9.57 -14.44 9.78
CA GLY A 79 9.40 -13.79 11.07
C GLY A 79 8.74 -12.41 11.02
N GLY A 80 8.34 -11.94 9.84
CA GLY A 80 7.73 -10.63 9.64
C GLY A 80 6.31 -10.55 10.20
N VAL A 81 5.75 -9.33 10.22
CA VAL A 81 4.39 -9.04 10.68
C VAL A 81 3.59 -8.46 9.51
N THR A 82 2.36 -8.91 9.35
CA THR A 82 1.49 -8.49 8.26
C THR A 82 0.57 -7.36 8.70
N SER A 83 0.45 -6.32 7.88
CA SER A 83 -0.47 -5.21 8.10
C SER A 83 -1.28 -4.94 6.85
N ALA A 84 -2.62 -4.96 6.97
CA ALA A 84 -3.50 -4.55 5.89
C ALA A 84 -3.48 -3.02 5.74
N ALA A 85 -2.86 -2.53 4.67
CA ALA A 85 -2.65 -1.10 4.42
C ALA A 85 -3.91 -0.40 3.88
N HIS A 86 -4.10 0.85 4.33
CA HIS A 86 -5.04 1.88 3.88
C HIS A 86 -6.33 1.30 3.26
N LEU A 87 -7.12 0.60 4.09
CA LEU A 87 -8.36 -0.02 3.65
C LEU A 87 -9.46 1.01 3.37
N HIS A 88 -9.39 2.22 3.96
CA HIS A 88 -10.43 3.23 3.93
C HIS A 88 -11.79 2.62 4.35
N GLU A 89 -12.83 2.80 3.53
CA GLU A 89 -14.16 2.23 3.77
C GLU A 89 -14.22 0.70 3.75
N ARG A 90 -13.19 0.01 3.23
CA ARG A 90 -13.13 -1.45 3.17
C ARG A 90 -12.76 -2.11 4.50
N ALA A 91 -12.45 -1.32 5.53
CA ALA A 91 -12.24 -1.80 6.90
C ALA A 91 -13.57 -1.96 7.65
N ASP A 92 -14.54 -2.63 7.03
CA ASP A 92 -15.78 -3.05 7.67
C ASP A 92 -15.54 -4.31 8.54
N PRO A 93 -16.43 -4.61 9.51
CA PRO A 93 -16.24 -5.73 10.43
C PRO A 93 -16.06 -7.09 9.73
N GLN A 94 -16.79 -7.33 8.63
CA GLN A 94 -16.72 -8.61 7.92
C GLN A 94 -15.38 -8.76 7.20
N SER A 95 -14.89 -7.69 6.58
CA SER A 95 -13.58 -7.68 5.93
C SER A 95 -12.44 -7.89 6.94
N LEU A 96 -12.48 -7.21 8.08
CA LEU A 96 -11.45 -7.38 9.12
C LEU A 96 -11.45 -8.77 9.74
N GLU A 97 -12.63 -9.36 9.98
CA GLU A 97 -12.75 -10.74 10.43
C GLU A 97 -12.15 -11.73 9.42
N LYS A 98 -12.38 -11.52 8.11
CA LYS A 98 -11.74 -12.33 7.06
C LYS A 98 -10.22 -12.21 7.08
N LEU A 99 -9.69 -11.00 7.29
CA LEU A 99 -8.24 -10.78 7.39
C LEU A 99 -7.66 -11.50 8.61
N ARG A 100 -8.31 -11.38 9.78
CA ARG A 100 -7.91 -12.08 11.00
C ARG A 100 -7.89 -13.60 10.80
N ARG A 101 -8.93 -14.17 10.19
CA ARG A 101 -9.01 -15.61 9.87
C ARG A 101 -7.94 -16.06 8.89
N ALA A 102 -7.55 -15.19 7.96
CA ALA A 102 -6.46 -15.44 7.03
C ALA A 102 -5.06 -15.32 7.67
N GLY A 103 -4.97 -14.96 8.95
CA GLY A 103 -3.71 -14.84 9.68
C GLY A 103 -3.03 -13.48 9.56
N VAL A 104 -3.76 -12.45 9.12
CA VAL A 104 -3.26 -11.07 9.13
C VAL A 104 -3.13 -10.58 10.58
N ASP A 105 -2.02 -9.92 10.90
CA ASP A 105 -1.71 -9.51 12.27
C ASP A 105 -2.30 -8.15 12.62
N ALA A 106 -2.25 -7.20 11.68
CA ALA A 106 -2.56 -5.81 11.92
C ALA A 106 -3.35 -5.15 10.79
N VAL A 107 -3.90 -3.98 11.08
CA VAL A 107 -4.52 -3.09 10.08
C VAL A 107 -4.07 -1.65 10.29
N GLU A 108 -3.86 -0.95 9.18
CA GLU A 108 -3.47 0.45 9.18
C GLU A 108 -4.67 1.33 9.54
N VAL A 109 -4.60 1.94 10.72
CA VAL A 109 -5.59 2.90 11.21
C VAL A 109 -5.17 4.30 10.82
N VAL A 110 -3.91 4.65 11.10
CA VAL A 110 -3.40 6.00 10.93
C VAL A 110 -2.80 6.13 9.53
N HIS A 111 -3.50 6.84 8.66
CA HIS A 111 -3.08 7.14 7.28
C HIS A 111 -3.53 8.57 6.92
N PRO A 112 -2.80 9.33 6.07
CA PRO A 112 -3.17 10.70 5.70
C PRO A 112 -4.56 10.80 5.07
N ALA A 113 -4.92 9.83 4.25
CA ALA A 113 -6.25 9.72 3.63
C ALA A 113 -7.38 9.28 4.58
N HIS A 114 -7.08 8.95 5.85
CA HIS A 114 -8.11 8.62 6.84
C HIS A 114 -8.40 9.86 7.69
N ASP A 115 -9.60 10.40 7.59
CA ASP A 115 -10.07 11.44 8.49
C ASP A 115 -10.28 10.90 9.92
N ALA A 116 -10.59 11.80 10.86
CA ALA A 116 -10.75 11.42 12.27
C ALA A 116 -11.91 10.40 12.49
N GLN A 117 -12.96 10.44 11.67
CA GLN A 117 -14.09 9.52 11.78
C GLN A 117 -13.72 8.13 11.25
N ALA A 118 -13.05 8.07 10.11
CA ALA A 118 -12.51 6.85 9.53
C ALA A 118 -11.54 6.18 10.51
N ARG A 119 -10.57 6.92 11.07
CA ARG A 119 -9.61 6.38 12.06
C ARG A 119 -10.32 5.73 13.24
N ARG A 120 -11.27 6.44 13.87
CA ARG A 120 -12.04 5.92 15.02
C ARG A 120 -12.82 4.65 14.67
N ARG A 121 -13.49 4.62 13.51
CA ARG A 121 -14.23 3.45 13.04
C ARG A 121 -13.33 2.25 12.81
N ILE A 122 -12.25 2.45 12.05
CA ILE A 122 -11.30 1.38 11.68
C ILE A 122 -10.68 0.81 12.95
N GLU A 123 -10.23 1.67 13.86
CA GLU A 123 -9.68 1.25 15.16
C GLU A 123 -10.70 0.40 15.96
N GLN A 124 -11.94 0.85 16.05
CA GLN A 124 -12.97 0.12 16.78
C GLN A 124 -13.23 -1.26 16.18
N HIS A 125 -13.34 -1.36 14.85
CA HIS A 125 -13.55 -2.64 14.18
C HIS A 125 -12.33 -3.57 14.32
N ALA A 126 -11.13 -3.03 14.17
CA ALA A 126 -9.87 -3.77 14.29
C ALA A 126 -9.71 -4.40 15.66
N ARG A 127 -9.96 -3.62 16.73
CA ARG A 127 -9.91 -4.11 18.11
C ARG A 127 -10.93 -5.22 18.36
N ARG A 128 -12.16 -5.09 17.83
CA ARG A 128 -13.18 -6.14 17.94
C ARG A 128 -12.80 -7.43 17.21
N ALA A 129 -12.10 -7.32 16.08
CA ALA A 129 -11.58 -8.46 15.33
C ALA A 129 -10.28 -9.05 15.93
N GLY A 130 -9.74 -8.46 17.00
CA GLY A 130 -8.48 -8.89 17.60
C GLY A 130 -7.27 -8.69 16.70
N LEU A 131 -7.29 -7.65 15.85
CA LEU A 131 -6.16 -7.21 15.04
C LEU A 131 -5.34 -6.16 15.78
N LEU A 132 -4.02 -6.20 15.60
CA LEU A 132 -3.13 -5.13 16.00
C LEU A 132 -3.34 -3.90 15.12
N LEU A 133 -2.84 -2.76 15.58
CA LEU A 133 -3.02 -1.47 14.91
C LEU A 133 -1.67 -1.01 14.36
N SER A 134 -1.69 -0.35 13.21
CA SER A 134 -0.52 0.25 12.59
C SER A 134 -0.84 1.62 11.98
N GLY A 135 0.19 2.30 11.49
CA GLY A 135 0.06 3.59 10.83
C GLY A 135 1.29 3.98 10.03
N GLY A 136 1.11 4.85 9.05
CA GLY A 136 2.17 5.32 8.17
C GLY A 136 1.79 6.62 7.45
N SER A 137 2.78 7.30 6.89
CA SER A 137 2.59 8.52 6.09
C SER A 137 2.37 8.24 4.60
N ASP A 138 2.62 6.99 4.16
CA ASP A 138 2.63 6.58 2.75
C ASP A 138 3.47 7.54 1.87
N TRP A 139 4.62 7.99 2.38
CA TRP A 139 5.48 8.95 1.69
C TRP A 139 6.23 8.31 0.52
N HIS A 140 6.23 8.97 -0.65
CA HIS A 140 6.75 8.43 -1.91
C HIS A 140 7.87 9.28 -2.55
N GLY A 141 8.47 10.20 -1.80
CA GLY A 141 9.58 11.02 -2.27
C GLY A 141 9.19 12.39 -2.82
N GLU A 142 7.91 12.76 -2.85
CA GLU A 142 7.46 14.01 -3.46
C GLU A 142 7.81 15.25 -2.61
N SER A 143 8.15 16.34 -3.30
CA SER A 143 8.35 17.68 -2.71
C SER A 143 7.04 18.35 -2.29
N ARG A 144 5.89 17.86 -2.78
CA ARG A 144 4.54 18.28 -2.39
C ARG A 144 3.73 17.06 -1.97
N VAL A 145 3.14 17.15 -0.79
CA VAL A 145 2.20 16.17 -0.24
C VAL A 145 0.79 16.45 -0.75
N ASP A 146 0.06 15.41 -1.13
CA ASP A 146 -1.36 15.48 -1.50
C ASP A 146 -2.25 15.01 -0.34
N GLN A 147 -3.56 14.90 -0.55
CA GLN A 147 -4.50 14.48 0.50
C GLN A 147 -4.33 13.01 0.93
N ASN A 148 -3.63 12.20 0.13
CA ASN A 148 -3.46 10.77 0.38
C ASN A 148 -2.12 10.43 1.02
N ARG A 149 -1.16 11.36 1.02
CA ARG A 149 0.20 11.14 1.50
C ARG A 149 0.65 12.29 2.39
N ALA A 150 1.50 11.98 3.36
CA ALA A 150 2.09 12.99 4.22
C ALA A 150 3.61 12.92 4.20
N GLY A 151 4.26 14.00 4.61
CA GLY A 151 5.71 14.09 4.66
C GLY A 151 6.27 13.06 5.63
N LEU A 152 7.54 12.71 5.47
CA LEU A 152 8.21 11.87 6.46
C LEU A 152 8.13 12.56 7.84
N GLY A 153 7.64 11.83 8.85
CA GLY A 153 7.44 12.37 10.21
C GLY A 153 6.17 13.22 10.41
N ALA A 154 5.33 13.41 9.40
CA ALA A 154 4.10 14.19 9.51
C ALA A 154 2.93 13.44 10.19
N VAL A 155 3.12 12.17 10.53
CA VAL A 155 2.09 11.30 11.09
C VAL A 155 2.60 10.65 12.36
N THR A 156 1.86 10.80 13.46
CA THR A 156 2.20 10.21 14.75
C THR A 156 1.42 8.91 14.95
N VAL A 157 2.15 7.85 15.30
CA VAL A 157 1.58 6.55 15.67
C VAL A 157 1.91 6.29 17.15
N PRO A 158 0.95 5.81 17.97
CA PRO A 158 1.24 5.46 19.36
C PRO A 158 2.34 4.40 19.48
N ALA A 159 3.32 4.63 20.37
CA ALA A 159 4.45 3.71 20.57
C ALA A 159 4.00 2.29 20.93
N ALA A 160 2.94 2.16 21.75
CA ALA A 160 2.36 0.87 22.11
C ALA A 160 1.92 0.00 20.91
N TRP A 161 1.58 0.61 19.77
CA TRP A 161 1.22 -0.14 18.55
C TRP A 161 2.46 -0.77 17.93
N GLU A 162 3.56 -0.01 17.87
CA GLU A 162 4.85 -0.50 17.38
C GLU A 162 5.42 -1.58 18.31
N GLU A 163 5.35 -1.38 19.62
CA GLU A 163 5.77 -2.37 20.63
C GLU A 163 5.01 -3.69 20.48
N ALA A 164 3.70 -3.65 20.24
CA ALA A 164 2.89 -4.83 20.02
C ALA A 164 3.28 -5.58 18.73
N LEU A 165 3.52 -4.87 17.63
CA LEU A 165 4.01 -5.46 16.38
C LEU A 165 5.42 -6.07 16.57
N ARG A 166 6.29 -5.38 17.30
CA ARG A 166 7.64 -5.84 17.62
C ARG A 166 7.62 -7.12 18.47
N ALA A 167 6.72 -7.23 19.43
CA ALA A 167 6.57 -8.44 20.24
C ALA A 167 6.19 -9.66 19.40
N VAL A 168 5.27 -9.49 18.41
CA VAL A 168 4.92 -10.57 17.46
C VAL A 168 6.13 -11.01 16.64
N HIS A 169 6.89 -10.05 16.11
CA HIS A 169 8.13 -10.33 15.38
C HIS A 169 9.14 -11.11 16.23
N GLN A 170 9.42 -10.63 17.44
CA GLN A 170 10.40 -11.25 18.35
C GLN A 170 10.02 -12.69 18.71
N ALA A 171 8.75 -12.95 19.00
CA ALA A 171 8.29 -14.28 19.32
C ALA A 171 8.38 -15.25 18.13
N ARG A 172 8.07 -14.78 16.90
CA ARG A 172 8.27 -15.58 15.68
C ARG A 172 9.73 -15.94 15.46
N MET A 173 10.64 -14.99 15.67
CA MET A 173 12.08 -15.23 15.56
C MET A 173 12.61 -16.18 16.63
N ALA A 174 12.00 -16.19 17.82
CA ALA A 174 12.34 -17.11 18.91
C ALA A 174 11.77 -18.53 18.74
N GLY A 175 10.91 -18.76 17.73
CA GLY A 175 10.16 -20.03 17.59
C GLY A 175 9.06 -20.21 18.63
N THR A 176 8.72 -19.16 19.38
CA THR A 176 7.66 -19.16 20.39
C THR A 176 6.36 -18.72 19.72
N GLU A 177 5.37 -19.60 19.60
CA GLU A 177 4.05 -19.15 19.17
C GLU A 177 3.47 -18.23 20.24
N VAL A 178 3.25 -16.95 19.90
CA VAL A 178 2.44 -16.05 20.72
C VAL A 178 1.02 -16.60 20.68
N GLY A 179 0.52 -17.04 21.84
CA GLY A 179 -0.85 -17.53 22.01
C GLY A 179 -1.86 -16.56 21.38
N ARG A 180 -2.78 -17.12 20.60
CA ARG A 180 -3.82 -16.39 19.85
C ARG A 180 -4.89 -15.78 20.74
#